data_AF-A0A8T5M356-F1
#
_entry.id   AF-A0A8T5M356-F1
#
_cell.length_a   1.000
_cell.length_b   1.000
_cell.length_c   1.000
_cell.angle_alpha   90.00
_cell.angle_beta   90.00
_cell.angle_gamma   90.00
#
_symmetry.space_group_name_H-M   'P 1'
#
loop_
_entity.id
_entity.type
_entity.pdbx_description
1 polymer ?
#
loop_
_entity_poly.entity_id
_entity_poly.type
_entity_poly.pdbx_seq_one_letter_code
_entity_poly.pdbx_strand_id
1 'polypeptide(L)'
;MPLALVGFTYLVTKDIVETLQNKLRFELDENTIQRIRQIEDEFLSEFWEYVPDNVDKVELSASELADILASRMNGWAPVLSLDRVYFRNADCYLDVTRVTDPKTGAVVLGPRPGSLPLEEQISEIPYDKVVLTDVGAFEGDTLIGISEALAARNIQVGAAYLGVSDESALKKVGKTLPTLVLNTFRLYEWIELRDLLGIDGRIVASEGTRKFIPYWENLEEWASIPSESVSDVNKLCKSYNLELVGALTGYDLTRIGEKVIK
;
A
#
# COMPACT_ATOMS: atom_id res chain seq x y z
N MET A 1 -35.60 16.92 7.31
CA MET A 1 -34.40 16.87 6.44
C MET A 1 -33.62 15.63 6.84
N PRO A 2 -33.48 14.62 5.98
CA PRO A 2 -32.61 13.50 6.30
C PRO A 2 -31.19 14.05 6.37
N LEU A 3 -30.50 13.77 7.49
CA LEU A 3 -29.07 13.98 7.62
C LEU A 3 -28.42 13.26 6.43
N ALA A 4 -27.67 13.99 5.60
CA ALA A 4 -26.80 13.35 4.63
C ALA A 4 -25.91 12.40 5.44
N LEU A 5 -26.09 11.08 5.26
CA LEU A 5 -25.17 10.10 5.78
C LEU A 5 -23.84 10.47 5.18
N VAL A 6 -22.98 10.99 6.04
CA VAL A 6 -21.63 11.34 5.69
C VAL A 6 -20.90 9.99 5.54
N GLY A 7 -20.93 9.44 4.34
CA GLY A 7 -20.41 8.10 4.05
C GLY A 7 -18.92 8.04 4.34
N PHE A 8 -18.50 7.05 5.12
CA PHE A 8 -17.10 6.65 5.17
C PHE A 8 -16.89 5.52 4.15
N THR A 9 -15.67 5.37 3.66
CA THR A 9 -15.32 4.41 2.61
C THR A 9 -14.43 3.31 3.16
N TYR A 10 -14.79 2.06 2.91
CA TYR A 10 -13.90 0.92 3.03
C TYR A 10 -13.27 0.68 1.65
N LEU A 11 -11.98 0.97 1.53
CA LEU A 11 -11.25 0.85 0.27
C LEU A 11 -10.41 -0.42 0.25
N VAL A 12 -10.47 -1.19 -0.84
CA VAL A 12 -9.48 -2.21 -1.14
C VAL A 12 -8.74 -1.89 -2.44
N THR A 13 -7.41 -1.97 -2.43
CA THR A 13 -6.60 -1.90 -3.65
C THR A 13 -6.18 -3.29 -4.10
N LYS A 14 -6.53 -3.65 -5.35
CA LYS A 14 -6.10 -4.89 -6.03
C LYS A 14 -4.69 -4.72 -6.55
N ASP A 15 -3.74 -5.41 -5.94
CA ASP A 15 -2.30 -5.15 -6.09
C ASP A 15 -1.43 -6.42 -6.03
N ILE A 16 -2.04 -7.61 -6.12
CA ILE A 16 -1.31 -8.87 -5.95
C ILE A 16 -0.34 -9.09 -7.11
N VAL A 17 -0.80 -8.88 -8.34
CA VAL A 17 0.04 -9.03 -9.55
C VAL A 17 1.23 -8.07 -9.49
N GLU A 18 0.96 -6.80 -9.16
CA GLU A 18 1.96 -5.75 -9.01
C GLU A 18 2.97 -6.11 -7.92
N THR A 19 2.50 -6.62 -6.79
CA THR A 19 3.38 -7.04 -5.70
C THR A 19 4.29 -8.18 -6.14
N LEU A 20 3.72 -9.22 -6.75
CA LEU A 20 4.47 -10.37 -7.23
C LEU A 20 5.52 -9.96 -8.26
N GLN A 21 5.16 -9.15 -9.26
CA GLN A 21 6.08 -8.76 -10.34
C GLN A 21 7.08 -7.69 -9.92
N ASN A 22 6.66 -6.70 -9.13
CA ASN A 22 7.42 -5.45 -8.94
C ASN A 22 8.26 -5.52 -7.66
N LYS A 23 7.67 -6.05 -6.59
CA LYS A 23 8.35 -6.23 -5.30
C LYS A 23 9.07 -7.57 -5.24
N LEU A 24 8.40 -8.65 -5.62
CA LEU A 24 8.91 -10.03 -5.44
C LEU A 24 9.58 -10.62 -6.70
N ARG A 25 9.60 -9.85 -7.80
CA ARG A 25 10.31 -10.17 -9.05
C ARG A 25 9.87 -11.49 -9.71
N PHE A 26 8.60 -11.83 -9.61
CA PHE A 26 8.02 -12.95 -10.36
C PHE A 26 7.87 -12.55 -11.84
N GLU A 27 8.27 -13.44 -12.74
CA GLU A 27 8.06 -13.30 -14.19
C GLU A 27 6.76 -14.00 -14.59
N LEU A 28 5.62 -13.46 -14.15
CA LEU A 28 4.32 -14.07 -14.38
C LEU A 28 3.93 -14.06 -15.86
N ASP A 29 3.46 -15.19 -16.38
CA ASP A 29 2.83 -15.26 -17.69
C ASP A 29 1.39 -14.70 -17.68
N GLU A 30 0.86 -14.40 -18.86
CA GLU A 30 -0.46 -13.80 -19.05
C GLU A 30 -1.60 -14.64 -18.45
N ASN A 31 -1.54 -15.97 -18.55
CA ASN A 31 -2.58 -16.84 -18.00
C ASN A 31 -2.57 -16.81 -16.47
N THR A 32 -1.37 -16.79 -15.87
CA THR A 32 -1.20 -16.68 -14.43
C THR A 32 -1.70 -15.32 -13.94
N ILE A 33 -1.38 -14.23 -14.65
CA ILE A 33 -1.89 -12.89 -14.34
C ILE A 33 -3.42 -12.88 -14.36
N GLN A 34 -4.04 -13.38 -15.44
CA GLN A 34 -5.50 -13.42 -15.56
C GLN A 34 -6.15 -14.26 -14.46
N ARG A 35 -5.56 -15.41 -14.11
CA ARG A 35 -6.06 -16.25 -13.02
C ARG A 35 -5.96 -15.53 -11.66
N ILE A 36 -4.88 -14.82 -11.39
CA ILE A 36 -4.73 -14.04 -10.16
C ILE A 36 -5.77 -12.92 -10.10
N ARG A 37 -6.01 -12.19 -11.18
CA ARG A 37 -7.06 -11.16 -11.22
C ARG A 37 -8.44 -11.73 -10.96
N GLN A 38 -8.74 -12.90 -11.53
CA GLN A 38 -9.99 -13.60 -11.25
C GLN A 38 -10.12 -13.97 -9.76
N ILE A 39 -9.04 -14.45 -9.13
CA ILE A 39 -8.99 -14.75 -7.69
C ILE A 39 -9.24 -13.48 -6.86
N GLU A 40 -8.68 -12.33 -7.26
CA GLU A 40 -8.93 -11.04 -6.59
C GLU A 40 -10.41 -10.64 -6.65
N ASP A 41 -11.03 -10.74 -7.83
CA ASP A 41 -12.43 -10.37 -8.04
C ASP A 41 -13.41 -11.33 -7.32
N GLU A 42 -13.15 -12.64 -7.40
CA GLU A 42 -13.92 -13.68 -6.71
C GLU A 42 -13.84 -13.47 -5.18
N PHE A 43 -12.64 -13.26 -4.64
CA PHE A 43 -12.46 -12.99 -3.21
C PHE A 43 -13.23 -11.74 -2.77
N LEU A 44 -13.10 -10.64 -3.49
CA LEU A 44 -13.76 -9.38 -3.12
C LEU A 44 -15.29 -9.50 -3.15
N SER A 45 -15.83 -10.23 -4.12
CA SER A 45 -17.27 -10.47 -4.21
C SER A 45 -17.84 -11.14 -2.95
N GLU A 46 -17.09 -12.05 -2.32
CA GLU A 46 -17.48 -12.69 -1.06
C GLU A 46 -17.08 -11.85 0.17
N PHE A 47 -15.92 -11.21 0.15
CA PHE A 47 -15.41 -10.39 1.25
C PHE A 47 -16.34 -9.21 1.57
N TRP A 48 -16.99 -8.63 0.56
CA TRP A 48 -17.89 -7.50 0.73
C TRP A 48 -19.15 -7.78 1.56
N GLU A 49 -19.52 -9.04 1.77
CA GLU A 49 -20.61 -9.44 2.67
C GLU A 49 -20.24 -9.27 4.15
N TYR A 50 -18.95 -9.15 4.47
CA TYR A 50 -18.44 -9.02 5.85
C TYR A 50 -18.06 -7.58 6.22
N VAL A 51 -18.05 -6.67 5.24
CA VAL A 51 -17.80 -5.25 5.46
C VAL A 51 -19.10 -4.55 5.85
N PRO A 52 -19.10 -3.68 6.88
CA PRO A 52 -20.32 -3.05 7.37
C PRO A 52 -21.15 -2.36 6.27
N ASP A 53 -22.47 -2.52 6.30
CA ASP A 53 -23.36 -1.96 5.27
C ASP A 53 -23.46 -0.43 5.30
N ASN A 54 -23.01 0.20 6.39
CA ASN A 54 -23.03 1.65 6.56
C ASN A 54 -21.75 2.35 6.07
N VAL A 55 -20.85 1.62 5.38
CA VAL A 55 -19.67 2.18 4.71
C VAL A 55 -19.73 1.89 3.21
N ASP A 56 -19.27 2.85 2.41
CA ASP A 56 -19.15 2.68 0.97
C ASP A 56 -18.03 1.69 0.66
N LYS A 57 -18.32 0.66 -0.13
CA LYS A 57 -17.36 -0.38 -0.52
C LYS A 57 -16.75 0.02 -1.86
N VAL A 58 -15.44 0.26 -1.89
CA VAL A 58 -14.73 0.70 -3.10
C VAL A 58 -13.55 -0.21 -3.35
N GLU A 59 -13.38 -0.61 -4.60
CA GLU A 59 -12.17 -1.27 -5.09
C GLU A 59 -11.46 -0.44 -6.14
N LEU A 60 -10.13 -0.44 -6.13
CA LEU A 60 -9.29 0.22 -7.13
C LEU A 60 -8.18 -0.71 -7.60
N SER A 61 -7.85 -0.65 -8.89
CA SER A 61 -6.73 -1.39 -9.46
C SER A 61 -5.41 -0.63 -9.28
N ALA A 62 -4.37 -1.31 -8.79
CA ALA A 62 -3.04 -0.73 -8.66
C ALA A 62 -2.46 -0.29 -10.01
N SER A 63 -2.60 -1.10 -11.07
CA SER A 63 -2.12 -0.76 -12.41
C SER A 63 -2.82 0.47 -12.97
N GLU A 64 -4.14 0.60 -12.80
CA GLU A 64 -4.90 1.74 -13.31
C GLU A 64 -4.49 3.04 -12.60
N LEU A 65 -4.33 3.00 -11.27
CA LEU A 65 -3.83 4.14 -10.50
C LEU A 65 -2.43 4.56 -10.96
N ALA A 66 -1.55 3.58 -11.16
CA ALA A 66 -0.19 3.81 -11.63
C ALA A 66 -0.15 4.48 -13.02
N ASP A 67 -0.93 3.96 -13.97
CA ASP A 67 -0.99 4.48 -15.35
C ASP A 67 -1.51 5.92 -15.39
N ILE A 68 -2.59 6.20 -14.66
CA ILE A 68 -3.16 7.54 -14.59
C ILE A 68 -2.17 8.50 -13.94
N LEU A 69 -1.52 8.13 -12.83
CA LEU A 69 -0.53 8.97 -12.19
C LEU A 69 0.69 9.22 -13.07
N ALA A 70 1.23 8.20 -13.72
CA ALA A 70 2.35 8.33 -14.66
C ALA A 70 2.02 9.33 -15.78
N SER A 71 0.80 9.28 -16.32
CA SER A 71 0.34 10.23 -17.35
C SER A 71 0.32 11.68 -16.88
N ARG A 72 0.09 11.93 -15.58
CA ARG A 72 0.02 13.28 -14.98
C ARG A 72 1.38 13.85 -14.58
N MET A 73 2.38 13.00 -14.37
CA MET A 73 3.73 13.42 -13.96
C MET A 73 4.67 13.66 -15.14
N ASN A 74 4.29 13.24 -16.35
CA ASN A 74 5.19 13.20 -17.49
C ASN A 74 5.82 14.58 -17.83
N GLY A 75 7.16 14.64 -17.79
CA GLY A 75 7.96 15.78 -18.25
C GLY A 75 8.13 16.96 -17.29
N TRP A 76 7.69 16.85 -16.03
CA TRP A 76 7.76 17.97 -15.06
C TRP A 76 9.05 18.04 -14.24
N ALA A 77 9.51 16.91 -13.71
CA ALA A 77 10.72 16.74 -12.91
C ALA A 77 11.01 15.23 -12.73
N PRO A 78 12.19 14.85 -12.24
CA PRO A 78 12.44 13.48 -11.80
C PRO A 78 11.40 13.03 -10.76
N VAL A 79 10.88 11.82 -10.93
CA VAL A 79 9.88 11.20 -10.06
C VAL A 79 10.59 10.44 -8.94
N LEU A 80 10.29 10.81 -7.70
CA LEU A 80 10.69 10.09 -6.51
C LEU A 80 9.47 9.36 -5.93
N SER A 81 9.50 8.03 -5.94
CA SER A 81 8.40 7.21 -5.43
C SER A 81 8.66 6.66 -4.03
N LEU A 82 7.62 6.64 -3.20
CA LEU A 82 7.62 5.96 -1.89
C LEU A 82 7.13 4.51 -1.98
N ASP A 83 6.69 4.07 -3.16
CA ASP A 83 6.12 2.73 -3.37
C ASP A 83 6.57 2.08 -4.70
N ARG A 84 7.36 1.02 -4.57
CA ARG A 84 7.84 0.18 -5.68
C ARG A 84 6.78 -0.75 -6.28
N VAL A 85 5.69 -1.01 -5.58
CA VAL A 85 4.60 -1.86 -6.06
C VAL A 85 3.84 -1.14 -7.16
N TYR A 86 3.48 0.12 -6.94
CA TYR A 86 2.63 0.88 -7.87
C TYR A 86 3.45 1.60 -8.95
N PHE A 87 4.64 2.11 -8.64
CA PHE A 87 5.42 2.93 -9.58
C PHE A 87 6.74 2.24 -9.96
N ARG A 88 6.83 1.62 -11.13
CA ARG A 88 8.07 0.92 -11.59
C ARG A 88 9.10 1.80 -12.29
N ASN A 89 8.64 2.91 -12.86
CA ASN A 89 9.45 3.77 -13.72
C ASN A 89 9.76 5.11 -13.07
N ALA A 90 9.86 5.14 -11.73
CA ALA A 90 10.33 6.32 -11.03
C ALA A 90 11.85 6.45 -11.18
N ASP A 91 12.36 7.68 -11.20
CA ASP A 91 13.78 7.96 -11.31
C ASP A 91 14.54 7.55 -10.04
N CYS A 92 13.89 7.64 -8.87
CA CYS A 92 14.43 7.19 -7.60
C CYS A 92 13.32 6.71 -6.65
N TYR A 93 13.74 6.05 -5.57
CA TYR A 93 12.83 5.46 -4.57
C TYR A 93 13.30 5.76 -3.16
N LEU A 94 12.35 5.97 -2.25
CA LEU A 94 12.59 5.94 -0.81
C LEU A 94 11.82 4.76 -0.20
N ASP A 95 12.55 3.76 0.27
CA ASP A 95 12.01 2.59 0.95
C ASP A 95 11.83 2.91 2.44
N VAL A 96 10.71 3.57 2.74
CA VAL A 96 10.37 4.05 4.10
C VAL A 96 9.14 3.38 4.66
N THR A 97 9.07 3.34 5.98
CA THR A 97 7.91 2.88 6.75
C THR A 97 7.79 3.69 8.04
N ARG A 98 6.69 3.48 8.75
CA ARG A 98 6.45 4.05 10.07
C ARG A 98 6.91 3.04 11.12
N VAL A 99 7.78 3.49 12.00
CA VAL A 99 8.29 2.70 13.13
C VAL A 99 7.73 3.30 14.41
N THR A 100 6.99 2.49 15.15
CA THR A 100 6.49 2.88 16.48
C THR A 100 7.57 2.60 17.52
N ASP A 101 8.00 3.63 18.25
CA ASP A 101 8.86 3.47 19.41
C ASP A 101 8.10 2.70 20.51
N PRO A 102 8.59 1.53 20.94
CA PRO A 102 7.90 0.71 21.93
C PRO A 102 7.84 1.34 23.34
N LYS A 103 8.69 2.33 23.64
CA LYS A 103 8.73 3.00 24.95
C LYS A 103 7.80 4.20 25.02
N THR A 104 7.75 4.99 23.95
CA THR A 104 7.02 6.26 23.92
C THR A 104 5.70 6.18 23.14
N GLY A 105 5.52 5.15 22.31
CA GLY A 105 4.42 5.06 21.36
C GLY A 105 4.55 6.04 20.18
N ALA A 106 5.63 6.83 20.13
CA ALA A 106 5.84 7.79 19.05
C ALA A 106 6.07 7.05 17.73
N VAL A 107 5.36 7.48 16.70
CA VAL A 107 5.55 6.97 15.34
C VAL A 107 6.56 7.87 14.63
N VAL A 108 7.68 7.29 14.21
CA VAL A 108 8.73 7.99 13.44
C VAL A 108 8.89 7.36 12.07
N LEU A 109 9.40 8.13 11.12
CA LEU A 109 9.82 7.57 9.84
C LEU A 109 11.10 6.77 10.03
N GLY A 110 11.10 5.54 9.50
CA GLY A 110 12.25 4.66 9.50
C GLY A 110 12.42 3.97 8.14
N PRO A 111 13.58 3.35 7.89
CA PRO A 111 13.77 2.56 6.68
C PRO A 111 12.90 1.31 6.72
N ARG A 112 12.42 0.87 5.55
CA ARG A 112 11.87 -0.49 5.43
C ARG A 112 12.98 -1.49 5.79
N PRO A 113 12.64 -2.63 6.44
CA PRO A 113 13.63 -3.64 6.77
C PRO A 113 14.46 -4.07 5.55
N GLY A 114 15.80 -4.08 5.71
CA GLY A 114 16.76 -4.35 4.62
C GLY A 114 17.15 -3.14 3.77
N SER A 115 16.59 -1.96 4.02
CA SER A 115 16.93 -0.72 3.30
C SER A 115 17.95 0.12 4.10
N LEU A 116 18.69 0.99 3.39
CA LEU A 116 19.60 1.95 4.02
C LEU A 116 18.82 2.93 4.93
N PRO A 117 19.45 3.53 5.96
CA PRO A 117 18.86 4.63 6.71
C PRO A 117 18.31 5.73 5.80
N LEU A 118 17.19 6.37 6.19
CA LEU A 118 16.53 7.39 5.36
C LEU A 118 17.48 8.51 4.91
N GLU A 119 18.36 8.98 5.79
CA GLU A 119 19.34 10.00 5.46
C GLU A 119 20.33 9.57 4.37
N GLU A 120 20.72 8.30 4.36
CA GLU A 120 21.59 7.72 3.35
C GLU A 120 20.85 7.58 2.02
N GLN A 121 19.62 7.05 2.04
CA GLN A 121 18.77 6.99 0.84
C GLN A 121 18.58 8.36 0.20
N ILE A 122 18.33 9.40 1.00
CA ILE A 122 18.19 10.78 0.50
C ILE A 122 19.52 11.30 -0.07
N SER A 123 20.66 10.95 0.53
CA SER A 123 21.97 11.39 0.04
C SER A 123 22.35 10.81 -1.32
N GLU A 124 21.73 9.69 -1.72
CA GLU A 124 21.91 9.07 -3.02
C GLU A 124 21.03 9.67 -4.12
N ILE A 125 20.10 10.58 -3.77
CA ILE A 125 19.24 11.25 -4.76
C ILE A 125 20.08 12.28 -5.54
N PRO A 126 20.27 12.13 -6.86
CA PRO A 126 21.16 12.97 -7.65
C PRO A 126 20.49 14.28 -8.13
N TYR A 127 19.32 14.62 -7.59
CA TYR A 127 18.48 15.71 -8.05
C TYR A 127 18.29 16.76 -6.95
N ASP A 128 18.32 18.03 -7.32
CA ASP A 128 17.99 19.16 -6.45
C ASP A 128 16.48 19.46 -6.41
N LYS A 129 15.71 18.87 -7.32
CA LYS A 129 14.25 18.99 -7.39
C LYS A 129 13.61 17.70 -7.89
N VAL A 130 12.53 17.30 -7.24
CA VAL A 130 11.74 16.10 -7.56
C VAL A 130 10.24 16.36 -7.48
N VAL A 131 9.45 15.47 -8.08
CA VAL A 131 8.03 15.29 -7.71
C VAL A 131 7.91 14.01 -6.89
N LEU A 132 7.11 14.06 -5.82
CA LEU A 132 6.83 12.90 -4.99
C LEU A 132 5.64 12.12 -5.54
N THR A 133 5.69 10.80 -5.46
CA THR A 133 4.52 9.96 -5.72
C THR A 133 4.42 8.79 -4.76
N ASP A 134 3.19 8.44 -4.42
CA ASP A 134 2.84 7.32 -3.55
C ASP A 134 1.47 6.78 -3.98
N VAL A 135 1.14 5.54 -3.60
CA VAL A 135 -0.19 4.98 -3.83
C VAL A 135 -1.25 5.84 -3.14
N GLY A 136 -0.94 6.35 -1.94
CA GLY A 136 -1.84 7.28 -1.28
C GLY A 136 -1.44 7.71 0.12
N ALA A 137 -2.31 8.51 0.74
CA ALA A 137 -2.10 9.03 2.09
C ALA A 137 -3.35 8.83 2.96
N PHE A 138 -3.20 8.05 4.04
CA PHE A 138 -4.26 7.87 5.04
C PHE A 138 -4.27 9.00 6.08
N GLU A 139 -3.11 9.32 6.68
CA GLU A 139 -2.98 10.43 7.66
C GLU A 139 -2.11 11.58 7.15
N GLY A 140 -1.27 11.33 6.13
CA GLY A 140 -0.41 12.33 5.50
C GLY A 140 0.95 12.59 6.19
N ASP A 141 1.18 12.11 7.41
CA ASP A 141 2.44 12.38 8.14
C ASP A 141 3.69 11.85 7.43
N THR A 142 3.57 10.75 6.68
CA THR A 142 4.70 10.20 5.94
C THR A 142 5.16 11.17 4.86
N LEU A 143 4.24 11.70 4.05
CA LEU A 143 4.56 12.65 3.00
C LEU A 143 5.16 13.95 3.55
N ILE A 144 4.64 14.42 4.68
CA ILE A 144 5.15 15.63 5.34
C ILE A 144 6.58 15.40 5.82
N GLY A 145 6.82 14.32 6.58
CA GLY A 145 8.15 14.03 7.10
C GLY A 145 9.18 13.77 6.00
N ILE A 146 8.79 13.13 4.90
CA ILE A 146 9.68 12.96 3.73
C ILE A 146 9.96 14.29 3.05
N SER A 147 8.95 15.13 2.85
CA SER A 147 9.14 16.47 2.26
C SER A 147 10.08 17.33 3.11
N GLU A 148 9.98 17.27 4.43
CA GLU A 148 10.87 17.97 5.37
C GLU A 148 12.31 17.41 5.32
N ALA A 149 12.46 16.09 5.30
CA ALA A 149 13.77 15.43 5.20
C ALA A 149 14.50 15.76 3.89
N LEU A 150 13.78 15.82 2.77
CA LEU A 150 14.30 16.24 1.48
C LEU A 150 14.73 17.72 1.50
N ALA A 151 13.88 18.60 2.04
CA ALA A 151 14.18 20.03 2.16
C ALA A 151 15.43 20.28 3.02
N ALA A 152 15.65 19.51 4.09
CA ALA A 152 16.85 19.59 4.92
C ALA A 152 18.15 19.25 4.17
N ARG A 153 18.05 18.53 3.04
CA ARG A 153 19.17 18.26 2.12
C ARG A 153 19.15 19.15 0.87
N ASN A 154 18.40 20.25 0.90
CA ASN A 154 18.19 21.19 -0.21
C ASN A 154 17.56 20.57 -1.46
N ILE A 155 16.80 19.48 -1.31
CA ILE A 155 16.03 18.88 -2.40
C ILE A 155 14.62 19.45 -2.36
N GLN A 156 14.25 20.20 -3.39
CA GLN A 156 12.93 20.79 -3.51
C GLN A 156 11.89 19.75 -3.97
N VAL A 157 10.82 19.61 -3.22
CA VAL A 157 9.63 18.87 -3.70
C VAL A 157 8.71 19.84 -4.42
N GLY A 158 8.54 19.67 -5.74
CA GLY A 158 7.68 20.54 -6.55
C GLY A 158 6.19 20.32 -6.30
N ALA A 159 5.79 19.06 -6.19
CA ALA A 159 4.44 18.62 -5.85
C ALA A 159 4.45 17.14 -5.40
N ALA A 160 3.37 16.71 -4.75
CA ALA A 160 3.05 15.29 -4.55
C ALA A 160 1.88 14.86 -5.44
N TYR A 161 1.99 13.66 -6.00
CA TYR A 161 0.99 13.00 -6.84
C TYR A 161 0.57 11.69 -6.21
N LEU A 162 -0.69 11.61 -5.75
CA LEU A 162 -1.22 10.48 -4.98
C LEU A 162 -2.37 9.80 -5.72
N GLY A 163 -2.42 8.47 -5.66
CA GLY A 163 -3.54 7.71 -6.22
C GLY A 163 -4.80 7.89 -5.39
N VAL A 164 -4.63 7.81 -4.07
CA VAL A 164 -5.70 7.90 -3.09
C VAL A 164 -5.32 8.83 -1.94
N SER A 165 -6.27 9.55 -1.36
CA SER A 165 -6.07 10.21 -0.07
C SER A 165 -7.34 10.22 0.76
N ASP A 166 -7.19 10.10 2.07
CA ASP A 166 -8.23 10.58 2.98
C ASP A 166 -8.38 12.11 2.86
N GLU A 167 -9.60 12.63 3.00
CA GLU A 167 -9.89 14.06 2.95
C GLU A 167 -9.08 14.85 4.00
N SER A 168 -8.95 14.30 5.21
CA SER A 168 -8.22 14.95 6.29
C SER A 168 -6.71 14.96 6.03
N ALA A 169 -6.17 13.86 5.48
CA ALA A 169 -4.78 13.80 5.05
C ALA A 169 -4.48 14.78 3.92
N LEU A 170 -5.34 14.84 2.88
CA LEU A 170 -5.15 15.78 1.77
C LEU A 170 -5.13 17.23 2.26
N LYS A 171 -6.08 17.59 3.14
CA LYS A 171 -6.12 18.93 3.73
C LYS A 171 -4.89 19.22 4.59
N LYS A 172 -4.34 18.23 5.27
CA LYS A 172 -3.13 18.35 6.09
C LYS A 172 -1.88 18.53 5.22
N VAL A 173 -1.65 17.63 4.27
CA VAL A 173 -0.50 17.65 3.35
C VAL A 173 -0.53 18.90 2.47
N GLY A 174 -1.70 19.30 1.97
CA GLY A 174 -1.87 20.47 1.09
C GLY A 174 -1.50 21.82 1.72
N LYS A 175 -1.34 21.88 3.05
CA LYS A 175 -0.80 23.08 3.74
C LYS A 175 0.72 23.19 3.64
N THR A 176 1.40 22.06 3.43
CA THR A 176 2.87 21.96 3.39
C THR A 176 3.37 21.82 1.97
N LEU A 177 2.67 21.06 1.14
CA LEU A 177 3.13 20.68 -0.19
C LEU A 177 1.96 20.71 -1.21
N PRO A 178 2.13 21.33 -2.40
CA PRO A 178 1.16 21.22 -3.48
C PRO A 178 0.89 19.74 -3.78
N THR A 179 -0.36 19.31 -3.66
CA THR A 179 -0.72 17.89 -3.75
C THR A 179 -1.86 17.71 -4.74
N LEU A 180 -1.68 16.79 -5.68
CA LEU A 180 -2.70 16.33 -6.61
C LEU A 180 -3.05 14.89 -6.25
N VAL A 181 -4.35 14.62 -6.12
CA VAL A 181 -4.87 13.28 -5.78
C VAL A 181 -5.83 12.85 -6.88
N LEU A 182 -5.78 11.57 -7.29
CA LEU A 182 -6.76 11.02 -8.24
C LEU A 182 -8.12 10.79 -7.58
N ASN A 183 -8.11 10.13 -6.42
CA ASN A 183 -9.32 9.78 -5.68
C ASN A 183 -9.21 10.25 -4.23
N THR A 184 -10.22 10.99 -3.77
CA THR A 184 -10.29 11.45 -2.39
C THR A 184 -11.51 10.83 -1.71
N PHE A 185 -11.31 10.22 -0.55
CA PHE A 185 -12.36 9.57 0.23
C PHE A 185 -12.34 10.05 1.68
N ARG A 186 -13.40 9.72 2.42
CA ARG A 186 -13.37 9.74 3.89
C ARG A 186 -13.16 8.31 4.34
N LEU A 187 -11.91 7.93 4.58
CA LEU A 187 -11.58 6.52 4.79
C LEU A 187 -12.08 6.05 6.16
N TYR A 188 -12.86 4.97 6.15
CA TYR A 188 -13.08 4.11 7.31
C TYR A 188 -11.88 3.18 7.48
N GLU A 189 -11.49 2.53 6.38
CA GLU A 189 -10.40 1.58 6.32
C GLU A 189 -9.84 1.56 4.89
N TRP A 190 -8.55 1.24 4.75
CA TRP A 190 -7.91 0.99 3.47
C TRP A 190 -6.98 -0.22 3.56
N ILE A 191 -7.31 -1.25 2.78
CA ILE A 191 -6.57 -2.50 2.71
C ILE A 191 -5.93 -2.72 1.34
N GLU A 192 -4.72 -3.21 1.37
CA GLU A 192 -4.00 -3.76 0.22
C GLU A 192 -4.31 -5.26 0.13
N LEU A 193 -4.90 -5.71 -0.97
CA LEU A 193 -5.48 -7.06 -1.05
C LEU A 193 -4.45 -8.17 -0.82
N ARG A 194 -3.20 -7.94 -1.23
CA ARG A 194 -2.04 -8.81 -0.92
C ARG A 194 -1.87 -9.16 0.56
N ASP A 195 -2.26 -8.28 1.48
CA ASP A 195 -2.13 -8.48 2.93
C ASP A 195 -3.18 -9.47 3.45
N LEU A 196 -4.39 -9.40 2.88
CA LEU A 196 -5.49 -10.34 3.16
C LEU A 196 -5.26 -11.71 2.51
N LEU A 197 -4.58 -11.79 1.37
CA LEU A 197 -4.31 -13.06 0.70
C LEU A 197 -2.91 -13.63 0.97
N GLY A 198 -2.19 -13.06 1.94
CA GLY A 198 -0.95 -13.61 2.47
C GLY A 198 0.18 -13.70 1.46
N ILE A 199 0.22 -12.76 0.51
CA ILE A 199 1.40 -12.46 -0.30
C ILE A 199 2.29 -11.46 0.45
N ASP A 200 1.66 -10.59 1.24
CA ASP A 200 2.34 -9.63 2.11
C ASP A 200 1.67 -9.58 3.50
N GLY A 201 2.05 -8.61 4.33
CA GLY A 201 1.42 -8.37 5.63
C GLY A 201 2.32 -7.57 6.58
N ARG A 202 2.06 -7.70 7.88
CA ARG A 202 2.85 -7.02 8.92
C ARG A 202 4.25 -7.64 9.02
N ILE A 203 5.29 -6.87 8.70
CA ILE A 203 6.68 -7.36 8.71
C ILE A 203 7.19 -7.63 10.14
N VAL A 204 7.88 -8.77 10.37
CA VAL A 204 8.34 -9.26 11.70
C VAL A 204 9.88 -9.19 11.87
N ALA A 205 10.54 -8.24 11.21
CA ALA A 205 12.00 -8.15 11.02
C ALA A 205 12.59 -9.15 10.01
N SER A 206 13.66 -8.73 9.31
CA SER A 206 14.18 -9.37 8.09
C SER A 206 15.69 -9.64 8.18
N GLU A 207 16.11 -10.45 9.14
CA GLU A 207 17.46 -11.04 9.07
C GLU A 207 17.42 -12.29 8.19
N GLY A 208 17.93 -12.16 6.95
CA GLY A 208 17.95 -13.23 5.95
C GLY A 208 16.64 -13.33 5.16
N THR A 209 15.69 -14.11 5.65
CA THR A 209 14.43 -14.37 4.95
C THR A 209 13.35 -13.36 5.35
N ARG A 210 12.59 -12.84 4.38
CA ARG A 210 11.42 -11.98 4.64
C ARG A 210 10.42 -12.73 5.52
N LYS A 211 10.11 -12.19 6.70
CA LYS A 211 9.07 -12.72 7.61
C LYS A 211 7.94 -11.73 7.77
N PHE A 212 6.70 -12.20 7.70
CA PHE A 212 5.53 -11.36 7.85
C PHE A 212 4.35 -12.13 8.47
N ILE A 213 3.42 -11.40 9.06
CA ILE A 213 2.16 -11.92 9.57
C ILE A 213 1.05 -11.47 8.61
N PRO A 214 0.35 -12.40 7.94
CA PRO A 214 -0.78 -12.05 7.06
C PRO A 214 -1.94 -11.47 7.87
N TYR A 215 -2.78 -10.65 7.23
CA TYR A 215 -3.81 -9.89 7.97
C TYR A 215 -4.88 -10.78 8.60
N TRP A 216 -5.10 -11.98 8.08
CA TRP A 216 -6.06 -12.91 8.67
C TRP A 216 -5.75 -13.30 10.12
N GLU A 217 -4.52 -13.09 10.61
CA GLU A 217 -4.14 -13.37 12.00
C GLU A 217 -4.68 -12.34 13.00
N ASN A 218 -5.12 -11.15 12.53
CA ASN A 218 -5.72 -10.12 13.38
C ASN A 218 -6.65 -9.18 12.58
N LEU A 219 -7.72 -9.76 12.00
CA LEU A 219 -8.64 -9.06 11.11
C LEU A 219 -9.41 -7.91 11.76
N GLU A 220 -9.70 -8.01 13.06
CA GLU A 220 -10.43 -6.97 13.78
C GLU A 220 -9.62 -5.68 13.86
N GLU A 221 -8.34 -5.78 14.21
CA GLU A 221 -7.47 -4.61 14.38
C GLU A 221 -6.89 -4.11 13.05
N TRP A 222 -6.57 -5.01 12.11
CA TRP A 222 -5.81 -4.64 10.91
C TRP A 222 -6.66 -4.50 9.66
N ALA A 223 -7.89 -5.02 9.67
CA ALA A 223 -8.82 -4.90 8.57
C ALA A 223 -10.21 -4.43 9.03
N SER A 224 -10.34 -3.94 10.26
CA SER A 224 -11.60 -3.43 10.80
C SER A 224 -12.80 -4.38 10.59
N ILE A 225 -12.55 -5.69 10.63
CA ILE A 225 -13.59 -6.72 10.46
C ILE A 225 -14.36 -6.91 11.78
N PRO A 226 -15.70 -6.89 11.77
CA PRO A 226 -16.50 -7.13 12.98
C PRO A 226 -16.16 -8.47 13.62
N SER A 227 -16.04 -8.51 14.96
CA SER A 227 -15.59 -9.70 15.71
C SER A 227 -16.43 -10.95 15.41
N GLU A 228 -17.73 -10.79 15.15
CA GLU A 228 -18.65 -11.87 14.76
C GLU A 228 -18.33 -12.51 13.41
N SER A 229 -17.65 -11.77 12.50
CA SER A 229 -17.31 -12.20 11.15
C SER A 229 -15.87 -12.70 11.02
N VAL A 230 -15.00 -12.42 12.00
CA VAL A 230 -13.56 -12.75 11.94
C VAL A 230 -13.29 -14.21 11.59
N SER A 231 -14.03 -15.15 12.18
CA SER A 231 -13.84 -16.59 11.93
C SER A 231 -14.09 -16.98 10.47
N ASP A 232 -15.12 -16.41 9.85
CA ASP A 232 -15.50 -16.74 8.49
C ASP A 232 -14.62 -16.03 7.46
N VAL A 233 -14.29 -14.75 7.71
CA VAL A 233 -13.31 -14.03 6.89
C VAL A 233 -11.92 -14.68 6.95
N ASN A 234 -11.49 -15.18 8.12
CA ASN A 234 -10.23 -15.91 8.23
C ASN A 234 -10.21 -17.17 7.34
N LYS A 235 -11.31 -17.94 7.32
CA LYS A 235 -11.43 -19.11 6.43
C LYS A 235 -11.44 -18.70 4.97
N LEU A 236 -12.15 -17.63 4.62
CA LEU A 236 -12.21 -17.08 3.28
C LEU A 236 -10.80 -16.70 2.78
N CYS A 237 -10.10 -15.86 3.53
CA CYS A 237 -8.73 -15.45 3.20
C CYS A 237 -7.77 -16.64 3.03
N LYS A 238 -7.85 -17.64 3.91
CA LYS A 238 -7.02 -18.86 3.81
C LYS A 238 -7.37 -19.72 2.59
N SER A 239 -8.66 -19.83 2.25
CA SER A 239 -9.10 -20.55 1.04
C SER A 239 -8.54 -19.90 -0.22
N TYR A 240 -8.73 -18.59 -0.37
CA TYR A 240 -8.22 -17.83 -1.51
C TYR A 240 -6.68 -17.76 -1.54
N ASN A 241 -6.01 -17.79 -0.38
CA ASN A 241 -4.57 -17.95 -0.34
C ASN A 241 -4.11 -19.30 -0.93
N LEU A 242 -4.83 -20.40 -0.66
CA LEU A 242 -4.50 -21.70 -1.24
C LEU A 242 -4.69 -21.70 -2.77
N GLU A 243 -5.76 -21.08 -3.26
CA GLU A 243 -5.99 -20.92 -4.70
C GLU A 243 -4.90 -20.09 -5.36
N LEU A 244 -4.51 -18.98 -4.73
CA LEU A 244 -3.44 -18.12 -5.21
C LEU A 244 -2.09 -18.83 -5.25
N VAL A 245 -1.74 -19.59 -4.19
CA VAL A 245 -0.54 -20.43 -4.18
C VAL A 245 -0.61 -21.51 -5.26
N GLY A 246 -1.78 -22.09 -5.50
CA GLY A 246 -2.02 -23.03 -6.59
C GLY A 246 -1.79 -22.42 -7.97
N ALA A 247 -2.25 -21.18 -8.19
CA ALA A 247 -2.01 -20.44 -9.42
C ALA A 247 -0.53 -20.12 -9.64
N LEU A 248 0.26 -20.05 -8.57
CA LEU A 248 1.72 -19.84 -8.61
C LEU A 248 2.53 -21.14 -8.66
N THR A 249 1.89 -22.27 -9.00
CA THR A 249 2.61 -23.54 -9.19
C THR A 249 3.63 -23.40 -10.33
N GLY A 250 4.90 -23.70 -10.05
CA GLY A 250 6.00 -23.57 -11.02
C GLY A 250 6.88 -22.34 -10.81
N TYR A 251 6.49 -21.42 -9.93
CA TYR A 251 7.30 -20.28 -9.50
C TYR A 251 8.04 -20.57 -8.18
N ASP A 252 9.10 -19.81 -7.91
CA ASP A 252 9.85 -19.89 -6.66
C ASP A 252 9.10 -19.17 -5.53
N LEU A 253 8.23 -19.91 -4.83
CA LEU A 253 7.42 -19.39 -3.74
C LEU A 253 8.23 -18.92 -2.53
N THR A 254 9.52 -19.29 -2.42
CA THR A 254 10.37 -18.82 -1.31
C THR A 254 10.57 -17.30 -1.34
N ARG A 255 10.38 -16.68 -2.51
CA ARG A 255 10.41 -15.21 -2.69
C ARG A 255 9.29 -14.48 -1.98
N ILE A 256 8.15 -15.13 -1.75
CA ILE A 256 7.07 -14.54 -0.94
C ILE A 256 7.57 -14.34 0.50
N GLY A 257 8.40 -15.25 1.01
CA GLY A 257 8.88 -15.23 2.38
C GLY A 257 8.08 -16.14 3.31
N GLU A 258 8.44 -16.13 4.58
CA GLU A 258 7.89 -17.00 5.61
C GLU A 258 6.72 -16.31 6.33
N LYS A 259 5.55 -16.96 6.29
CA LYS A 259 4.39 -16.55 7.07
C LYS A 259 4.59 -16.97 8.53
N VAL A 260 4.55 -16.01 9.43
CA VAL A 260 4.54 -16.25 10.88
C VAL A 260 3.08 -16.34 11.32
N ILE A 261 2.66 -17.51 11.76
CA ILE A 261 1.32 -17.77 12.31
C ILE A 261 1.43 -17.63 13.84
N LYS A 262 0.51 -16.88 14.45
CA LYS A 262 0.51 -16.67 15.91
C LYS A 262 -0.32 -17.72 16.65
#